data_AF-A0A8E2QYW0-F1
#
_entry.id   AF-A0A8E2QYW0-F1
#
_cell.length_a   1.000
_cell.length_b   1.000
_cell.length_c   1.000
_cell.angle_alpha   90.00
_cell.angle_beta   90.00
_cell.angle_gamma   90.00
#
_symmetry.space_group_name_H-M   'P 1'
#
loop_
_entity.id
_entity.type
_entity.pdbx_description
1 polymer ?
#
loop_
_entity_poly.entity_id
_entity_poly.type
_entity_poly.pdbx_seq_one_letter_code
_entity_poly.pdbx_strand_id
1 'polypeptide(L)'
;MSLVNTKEYKHLEKLLFENETIKASIVGEIESIAYLVAFTQSRLFLVKKQIDIFVKVQQFGLEEIFDIKISFVGDIFDVVLYVKDKPIIKIDYLEANISKDFSKKLFEAINLWINNI
;
A
#
# COMPACT_ATOMS: atom_id res chain seq x y z
N MET A 1 0.21 -27.52 7.04
CA MET A 1 0.35 -27.06 5.64
C MET A 1 0.13 -25.56 5.62
N SER A 2 1.01 -24.79 4.98
CA SER A 2 0.84 -23.33 4.87
C SER A 2 -0.27 -22.99 3.87
N LEU A 3 -1.11 -22.01 4.21
CA LEU A 3 -2.24 -21.55 3.37
C LEU A 3 -1.78 -21.10 1.98
N VAL A 4 -0.56 -20.57 1.87
CA VAL A 4 0.04 -20.11 0.60
C VAL A 4 0.30 -21.23 -0.42
N ASN A 5 0.27 -22.49 0.03
CA ASN A 5 0.51 -23.64 -0.84
C ASN A 5 -0.79 -24.27 -1.39
N THR A 6 -1.96 -23.73 -1.02
CA THR A 6 -3.27 -24.23 -1.45
C THR A 6 -3.59 -23.83 -2.89
N LYS A 7 -4.45 -24.59 -3.57
CA LYS A 7 -4.87 -24.27 -4.96
C LYS A 7 -5.73 -23.01 -4.98
N GLU A 8 -6.53 -22.83 -3.94
CA GLU A 8 -7.40 -21.68 -3.69
C GLU A 8 -6.58 -20.40 -3.56
N TYR A 9 -5.50 -20.42 -2.77
CA TYR A 9 -4.58 -19.29 -2.66
C TYR A 9 -3.98 -18.94 -4.01
N LYS A 10 -3.42 -19.93 -4.74
CA LYS A 10 -2.80 -19.69 -6.06
C LYS A 10 -3.81 -19.18 -7.09
N HIS A 11 -5.06 -19.61 -7.00
CA HIS A 11 -6.13 -19.14 -7.88
C HIS A 11 -6.52 -17.68 -7.58
N LEU A 12 -6.68 -17.34 -6.30
CA LEU A 12 -6.96 -15.96 -5.87
C LEU A 12 -5.80 -15.01 -6.17
N GLU A 13 -4.56 -15.45 -5.93
CA GLU A 13 -3.35 -14.73 -6.29
C GLU A 13 -3.33 -14.41 -7.79
N LYS A 14 -3.62 -15.41 -8.64
CA LYS A 14 -3.69 -15.20 -10.09
C LYS A 14 -4.81 -14.23 -10.49
N LEU A 15 -5.98 -14.31 -9.87
CA LEU A 15 -7.10 -13.40 -10.16
C LEU A 15 -6.81 -11.96 -9.72
N LEU A 16 -6.09 -11.77 -8.61
CA LEU A 16 -5.83 -10.45 -8.03
C LEU A 16 -4.59 -9.79 -8.62
N PHE A 17 -3.57 -10.58 -8.96
CA PHE A 17 -2.22 -10.13 -9.27
C PHE A 17 -1.66 -10.82 -10.53
N GLU A 18 -2.48 -11.07 -11.56
CA GLU A 18 -2.15 -11.98 -12.67
C GLU A 18 -0.75 -11.80 -13.29
N ASN A 19 -0.18 -10.59 -13.24
CA ASN A 19 1.24 -10.31 -13.54
C ASN A 19 1.91 -9.38 -12.51
N GLU A 20 1.34 -9.22 -11.31
CA GLU A 20 1.78 -8.27 -10.30
C GLU A 20 2.50 -8.94 -9.12
N THR A 21 3.51 -8.26 -8.59
CA THR A 21 4.26 -8.70 -7.40
C THR A 21 4.25 -7.60 -6.37
N ILE A 22 4.00 -7.95 -5.11
CA ILE A 22 4.11 -7.00 -4.00
C ILE A 22 5.57 -6.55 -3.90
N LYS A 23 5.82 -5.24 -4.01
CA LYS A 23 7.16 -4.63 -3.96
C LYS A 23 7.54 -4.24 -2.54
N ALA A 24 6.58 -3.74 -1.77
CA ALA A 24 6.73 -3.50 -0.34
C ALA A 24 5.35 -3.46 0.34
N SER A 25 5.37 -3.63 1.65
CA SER A 25 4.21 -3.50 2.51
C SER A 25 4.59 -2.97 3.88
N ILE A 26 3.73 -2.16 4.47
CA ILE A 26 3.82 -1.64 5.84
C ILE A 26 2.49 -1.82 6.56
N VAL A 27 2.54 -1.80 7.89
CA VAL A 27 1.35 -1.67 8.73
C VAL A 27 1.41 -0.30 9.38
N GLY A 28 0.31 0.45 9.29
CA GLY A 28 0.17 1.77 9.90
C GLY A 28 -1.29 2.08 10.16
N GLU A 29 -1.57 3.24 10.73
CA GLU A 29 -2.95 3.66 10.99
C GLU A 29 -3.43 4.67 9.95
N ILE A 30 -4.69 4.54 9.53
CA ILE A 30 -5.39 5.52 8.69
C ILE A 30 -6.72 5.79 9.38
N GLU A 31 -6.97 7.04 9.77
CA GLU A 31 -8.16 7.45 10.53
C GLU A 31 -8.35 6.62 11.82
N SER A 32 -7.25 6.39 12.56
CA SER A 32 -7.23 5.60 13.82
C SER A 32 -7.64 4.13 13.67
N ILE A 33 -7.55 3.58 12.45
CA ILE A 33 -7.78 2.16 12.17
C ILE A 33 -6.50 1.58 11.58
N ALA A 34 -6.10 0.39 12.01
CA ALA A 34 -4.94 -0.30 11.47
C ALA A 34 -5.20 -0.81 10.04
N TYR A 35 -4.27 -0.51 9.12
CA TYR A 35 -4.26 -1.01 7.75
C TYR A 35 -2.93 -1.71 7.44
N LEU A 36 -3.03 -2.78 6.67
CA LEU A 36 -1.93 -3.21 5.82
C LEU A 36 -1.95 -2.36 4.55
N VAL A 37 -0.86 -1.66 4.29
CA VAL A 37 -0.65 -0.87 3.08
C VAL A 37 0.44 -1.53 2.26
N ALA A 38 0.12 -1.93 1.03
CA ALA A 38 1.05 -2.62 0.15
C ALA A 38 0.94 -2.10 -1.27
N PHE A 39 2.01 -2.18 -2.06
CA PHE A 39 1.93 -1.83 -3.47
C PHE A 39 2.68 -2.84 -4.34
N THR A 40 2.27 -2.90 -5.60
CA THR A 40 2.88 -3.68 -6.67
C THR A 40 3.54 -2.73 -7.67
N GLN A 41 4.00 -3.21 -8.82
CA GLN A 41 4.45 -2.32 -9.89
C GLN A 41 3.34 -1.47 -10.54
N SER A 42 2.07 -1.66 -10.19
CA SER A 42 0.94 -1.01 -10.87
C SER A 42 -0.14 -0.48 -9.93
N ARG A 43 -0.27 -1.03 -8.72
CA ARG A 43 -1.36 -0.69 -7.80
C ARG A 43 -0.90 -0.52 -6.36
N LEU A 44 -1.58 0.35 -5.63
CA LEU A 44 -1.55 0.47 -4.16
C LEU A 44 -2.80 -0.18 -3.57
N PHE A 45 -2.61 -0.92 -2.48
CA PHE A 45 -3.65 -1.64 -1.74
C PHE A 45 -3.70 -1.11 -0.31
N LEU A 46 -4.91 -0.77 0.16
CA LEU A 46 -5.21 -0.54 1.56
C LEU A 46 -6.13 -1.65 2.04
N VAL A 47 -5.65 -2.43 3.00
CA VAL A 47 -6.37 -3.59 3.52
C VAL A 47 -6.61 -3.40 5.00
N LYS A 48 -7.87 -3.34 5.41
CA LYS A 48 -8.24 -3.36 6.83
C LYS A 48 -9.15 -4.52 7.15
N LYS A 49 -8.99 -5.05 8.36
CA LYS A 49 -9.97 -5.95 8.96
C LYS A 49 -11.15 -5.11 9.45
N GLN A 50 -12.36 -5.39 8.99
CA GLN A 50 -13.56 -4.87 9.65
C GLN A 50 -13.91 -5.77 10.83
N ILE A 51 -14.66 -5.24 11.80
CA ILE A 51 -15.25 -6.05 12.87
C ILE A 51 -16.03 -7.19 12.18
N ASP A 52 -15.76 -8.45 12.58
CA ASP A 52 -16.15 -9.73 11.92
C ASP A 52 -15.15 -10.31 10.88
N ILE A 53 -15.65 -11.20 10.00
CA ILE A 53 -14.90 -11.99 9.01
C ILE A 53 -14.60 -11.19 7.72
N PHE A 54 -15.05 -9.94 7.67
CA PHE A 54 -14.97 -9.12 6.46
C PHE A 54 -13.65 -8.35 6.40
N VAL A 55 -12.97 -8.46 5.26
CA VAL A 55 -11.81 -7.65 4.92
C VAL A 55 -12.25 -6.61 3.91
N LYS A 56 -12.00 -5.32 4.21
CA LYS A 56 -12.17 -4.26 3.22
C LYS A 56 -10.83 -4.02 2.54
N VAL A 57 -10.83 -4.22 1.22
CA VAL A 57 -9.70 -3.93 0.33
C VAL A 57 -10.06 -2.73 -0.52
N GLN A 58 -9.24 -1.68 -0.46
CA GLN A 58 -9.30 -0.55 -1.40
C GLN A 58 -8.06 -0.61 -2.29
N GLN A 59 -8.22 -0.29 -3.57
CA GLN A 59 -7.17 -0.34 -4.57
C GLN A 59 -7.12 0.97 -5.34
N PHE A 60 -5.91 1.40 -5.67
CA PHE A 60 -5.63 2.59 -6.47
C PHE A 60 -4.55 2.23 -7.49
N GLY A 61 -4.67 2.69 -8.73
CA GLY A 61 -3.57 2.69 -9.68
C GLY A 61 -2.43 3.56 -9.16
N LEU A 62 -1.17 3.17 -9.40
CA LEU A 62 -0.03 3.99 -9.03
C LEU A 62 -0.03 5.34 -9.78
N GLU A 63 -0.62 5.37 -10.97
CA GLU A 63 -0.83 6.57 -11.77
C GLU A 63 -1.81 7.57 -11.18
N GLU A 64 -2.64 7.12 -10.24
CA GLU A 64 -3.55 8.01 -9.52
C GLU A 64 -2.80 8.77 -8.41
N ILE A 65 -1.62 8.30 -7.98
CA ILE A 65 -0.81 8.93 -6.93
C ILE A 65 0.08 10.00 -7.57
N PHE A 66 -0.20 11.27 -7.30
CA PHE A 66 0.54 12.38 -7.90
C PHE A 66 1.58 13.01 -6.98
N ASP A 67 1.51 12.76 -5.67
CA ASP A 67 2.51 13.24 -4.71
C ASP A 67 2.61 12.32 -3.48
N ILE A 68 3.81 12.27 -2.90
CA ILE A 68 4.13 11.51 -1.68
C ILE A 68 4.92 12.44 -0.76
N LYS A 69 4.41 12.63 0.46
CA LYS A 69 5.07 13.43 1.48
C LYS A 69 5.32 12.60 2.73
N ILE A 70 6.51 12.74 3.31
CA ILE A 70 6.81 12.23 4.65
C ILE A 70 6.67 13.39 5.63
N SER A 71 5.87 13.21 6.67
CA SER A 71 5.81 14.13 7.83
C SER A 71 6.33 13.43 9.08
N PHE A 72 6.73 14.20 10.09
CA PHE A 72 7.14 13.64 11.37
C PHE A 72 6.83 14.60 12.52
N VAL A 73 6.58 14.02 13.69
CA VAL A 73 6.44 14.71 14.97
C VAL A 73 7.27 13.94 16.00
N GLY A 74 8.40 14.51 16.41
CA GLY A 74 9.39 13.78 17.21
C GLY A 74 9.92 12.57 16.43
N ASP A 75 9.81 11.38 17.02
CA ASP A 75 10.25 10.11 16.44
C ASP A 75 9.14 9.35 15.69
N ILE A 76 7.94 9.94 15.60
CA ILE A 76 6.80 9.36 14.89
C ILE A 76 6.74 9.93 13.48
N PHE A 77 6.73 9.06 12.48
CA PHE A 77 6.66 9.44 11.07
C PHE A 77 5.32 9.06 10.45
N ASP A 78 4.88 9.85 9.50
CA ASP A 78 3.70 9.57 8.69
C ASP A 78 4.07 9.62 7.20
N VAL A 79 3.38 8.79 6.42
CA VAL A 79 3.41 8.83 4.96
C VAL A 79 2.08 9.36 4.45
N VAL A 80 2.11 10.48 3.75
CA VAL A 80 0.95 11.15 3.16
C VAL A 80 0.97 10.91 1.66
N LEU A 81 -0.10 10.31 1.14
CA LEU A 81 -0.30 10.03 -0.28
C LEU A 81 -1.41 10.93 -0.82
N TYR A 82 -1.11 11.65 -1.90
CA TYR A 82 -2.07 12.45 -2.62
C TYR A 82 -2.54 11.67 -3.85
N VAL A 83 -3.84 11.32 -3.85
CA VAL A 83 -4.46 10.49 -4.89
C VAL A 83 -5.50 11.32 -5.63
N LYS A 84 -5.45 11.29 -6.96
CA LYS A 84 -6.29 12.09 -7.85
C LYS A 84 -7.78 11.82 -7.59
N ASP A 85 -8.56 12.88 -7.41
CA ASP A 85 -10.01 12.83 -7.17
C ASP A 85 -10.43 11.98 -5.95
N LYS A 86 -9.51 11.74 -5.00
CA LYS A 86 -9.75 10.99 -3.75
C LYS A 86 -9.32 11.80 -2.52
N PRO A 87 -9.83 11.45 -1.32
CA PRO A 87 -9.29 11.98 -0.08
C PRO A 87 -7.80 11.65 0.08
N ILE A 88 -7.07 12.53 0.76
CA ILE A 88 -5.68 12.31 1.14
C ILE A 88 -5.60 11.08 2.04
N ILE A 89 -4.65 10.19 1.74
CA ILE A 89 -4.37 9.02 2.58
C ILE A 89 -3.18 9.35 3.45
N LYS A 90 -3.39 9.44 4.77
CA LYS A 90 -2.33 9.60 5.76
C LYS A 90 -2.14 8.30 6.51
N ILE A 91 -0.93 7.75 6.46
CA ILE A 91 -0.51 6.53 7.15
C ILE A 91 0.34 6.96 8.33
N ASP A 92 -0.26 6.92 9.51
CA ASP A 92 0.30 7.40 10.77
C ASP A 92 1.09 6.31 11.51
N TYR A 93 1.88 6.74 12.50
CA TYR A 93 2.57 5.91 13.49
C TYR A 93 3.63 4.96 12.92
N LEU A 94 4.42 5.44 11.96
CA LEU A 94 5.51 4.67 11.35
C LEU A 94 6.86 5.00 11.98
N GLU A 95 7.74 4.00 12.00
CA GLU A 95 9.16 4.22 12.28
C GLU A 95 9.85 4.97 11.12
N ALA A 96 10.91 5.72 11.44
CA ALA A 96 11.63 6.56 10.48
C ALA A 96 12.23 5.79 9.30
N ASN A 97 12.80 4.61 9.57
CA ASN A 97 13.39 3.73 8.56
C ASN A 97 12.31 3.12 7.65
N ILE A 98 11.19 2.67 8.23
CA ILE A 98 10.07 2.05 7.52
C ILE A 98 9.41 3.07 6.60
N SER A 99 9.09 4.26 7.10
CA SER A 99 8.45 5.33 6.31
C SER A 99 9.32 5.77 5.13
N LYS A 100 10.63 5.95 5.34
CA LYS A 100 11.57 6.34 4.28
C LYS A 100 11.76 5.24 3.23
N ASP A 101 11.99 4.00 3.65
CA ASP A 101 12.20 2.88 2.71
C ASP A 101 10.94 2.61 1.88
N PHE A 102 9.77 2.60 2.52
CA PHE A 102 8.50 2.39 1.84
C PHE A 102 8.22 3.51 0.83
N SER A 103 8.34 4.77 1.25
CA SER A 103 8.08 5.93 0.37
C SER A 103 9.05 5.99 -0.80
N LYS A 104 10.33 5.68 -0.58
CA LYS A 104 11.34 5.62 -1.65
C LYS A 104 10.97 4.57 -2.69
N LYS A 105 10.65 3.34 -2.27
CA LYS A 105 10.28 2.26 -3.20
C LYS A 105 8.97 2.57 -3.93
N LEU A 106 8.01 3.22 -3.27
CA LEU A 106 6.75 3.63 -3.88
C LEU A 106 6.98 4.69 -4.96
N PHE A 107 7.80 5.70 -4.65
CA PHE A 107 8.18 6.74 -5.61
C PHE A 107 8.93 6.16 -6.82
N GLU A 108 9.86 5.22 -6.60
CA GLU A 108 10.54 4.49 -7.68
C GLU A 108 9.54 3.71 -8.54
N ALA A 109 8.57 3.01 -7.94
CA ALA A 109 7.55 2.27 -8.67
C ALA A 109 6.65 3.18 -9.52
N ILE A 110 6.21 4.33 -8.98
CA ILE A 110 5.42 5.31 -9.72
C ILE A 110 6.21 5.86 -10.91
N ASN A 111 7.48 6.25 -10.71
CA ASN A 111 8.31 6.76 -11.80
C ASN A 111 8.57 5.70 -12.88
N LEU A 112 8.81 4.44 -12.49
CA LEU A 112 8.96 3.36 -13.45
C LEU A 112 7.68 3.14 -14.24
N TRP A 113 6.52 3.27 -13.62
CA TRP A 113 5.25 3.16 -14.31
C TRP A 113 5.07 4.29 -15.34
N ILE A 114 5.29 5.55 -14.93
CA ILE A 114 5.15 6.74 -15.80
C ILE A 114 6.09 6.68 -17.01
N ASN A 115 7.33 6.22 -16.82
CA ASN A 115 8.36 6.21 -17.87
C ASN A 115 8.31 4.99 -18.80
N ASN A 116 7.53 3.95 -18.48
CA ASN A 116 7.37 2.75 -19.31
C ASN A 116 6.10 2.78 -20.19
N ILE A 117 5.45 3.95 -20.29
CA ILE A 117 4.36 4.26 -21.22
C ILE A 117 4.92 5.09 -22.37
#